data_AF-A0A3B9XGE0-F1
#
_entry.id   AF-A0A3B9XGE0-F1
#
_cell.length_a   1.000
_cell.length_b   1.000
_cell.length_c   1.000
_cell.angle_alpha   90.00
_cell.angle_beta   90.00
_cell.angle_gamma   90.00
#
_symmetry.space_group_name_H-M   'P 1'
#
loop_
_entity.id
_entity.type
_entity.pdbx_description
1 polymer ?
#
loop_
_entity_poly.entity_id
_entity_poly.type
_entity_poly.pdbx_seq_one_letter_code
_entity_poly.pdbx_strand_id
1 'polypeptide(L)'
;MATKKKSSPGLRIALSQINSHLGDFETNSKKILEQIQSAKDRHCDLVVFPECALMGYHPVDLLEQPYVVEAQLKALKKIETSIPDGITALVGIIAINPNKVGKPFLNSAILISKNKPSKLFSKQLLPTYDVFDEGRHIEPGETAKNFFKFKGQNVLVTICEDIWAWPQRGGHRYQTYGKNPLTQIPKSKVDLVLNLSASPYIPKKQKERQLVVKQTATHFNAPMVYVNMVGAQDELIYDGGSFAVDSKGKILAQACHFEEDLAILDLEKNEGSKKPLVTHEMESIRQAAVLGLKDFVSKSGFEKVHLGLSGGIDSALVACLAVDALGPQNVKAFLLPGPYTSPLSNQLAQKLCENLGIESHSLSINTGFEVLAEELNEKLGPLEFGLTHENLQARIRGNFLMAISNLKGSLLLGTSNKSELAVGYSTLYGDLCAGLLPIGDLLKTQ
;
A
#
# COMPACT_ATOMS: atom_id res chain seq x y z
N MET A 1 25.69 44.46 -9.46
CA MET A 1 25.41 44.18 -8.03
C MET A 1 24.62 42.88 -7.95
N ALA A 2 25.25 41.80 -7.49
CA ALA A 2 24.55 40.55 -7.23
C ALA A 2 23.60 40.77 -6.05
N THR A 3 22.29 40.72 -6.29
CA THR A 3 21.28 40.76 -5.26
C THR A 3 21.46 39.53 -4.37
N LYS A 4 21.99 39.73 -3.16
CA LYS A 4 21.94 38.73 -2.09
C LYS A 4 20.47 38.33 -1.90
N LYS A 5 20.10 37.11 -2.34
CA LYS A 5 18.84 36.48 -1.93
C LYS A 5 18.83 36.52 -0.40
N LYS A 6 17.89 37.27 0.19
CA LYS A 6 17.62 37.26 1.63
C LYS A 6 17.46 35.79 2.04
N SER A 7 18.26 35.33 3.00
CA SER A 7 18.11 34.01 3.61
C SER A 7 16.68 33.91 4.16
N SER A 8 15.86 33.08 3.54
CA SER A 8 14.50 32.76 3.99
C SER A 8 14.59 32.08 5.35
N PRO A 9 13.83 32.46 6.38
CA PRO A 9 13.89 31.82 7.69
C PRO A 9 13.68 30.31 7.59
N GLY A 10 14.48 29.54 8.33
CA GLY A 10 14.54 28.07 8.36
C GLY A 10 13.20 27.42 8.20
N LEU A 11 12.98 26.80 7.04
CA LEU A 11 11.80 25.99 6.76
C LEU A 11 12.17 24.53 6.97
N ARG A 12 11.70 23.94 8.08
CA ARG A 12 11.79 22.50 8.35
C ARG A 12 10.49 21.81 8.01
N ILE A 13 10.59 20.74 7.24
CA ILE A 13 9.45 19.98 6.72
C ILE A 13 9.55 18.54 7.21
N ALA A 14 8.48 18.05 7.83
CA ALA A 14 8.31 16.65 8.15
C ALA A 14 7.57 15.93 7.01
N LEU A 15 8.14 14.82 6.55
CA LEU A 15 7.55 13.89 5.60
C LEU A 15 6.91 12.76 6.42
N SER A 16 5.61 12.86 6.64
CA SER A 16 4.87 11.91 7.48
C SER A 16 4.41 10.73 6.63
N GLN A 17 5.22 9.68 6.59
CA GLN A 17 4.90 8.42 5.91
C GLN A 17 4.07 7.53 6.83
N ILE A 18 2.77 7.44 6.56
CA ILE A 18 1.83 6.73 7.43
C ILE A 18 1.09 5.61 6.71
N ASN A 19 0.67 4.64 7.51
CA ASN A 19 -0.22 3.55 7.15
C ASN A 19 -1.65 3.86 7.59
N SER A 20 -2.44 4.32 6.61
CA SER A 20 -3.85 4.64 6.78
C SER A 20 -4.71 3.37 6.65
N HIS A 21 -5.81 3.35 7.39
CA HIS A 21 -6.82 2.29 7.32
C HIS A 21 -8.06 2.82 6.58
N LEU A 22 -8.47 2.16 5.49
CA LEU A 22 -9.52 2.67 4.61
C LEU A 22 -10.85 2.84 5.36
N GLY A 23 -11.39 4.05 5.38
CA GLY A 23 -12.65 4.40 6.04
C GLY A 23 -12.58 4.51 7.58
N ASP A 24 -11.47 4.17 8.22
CA ASP A 24 -11.31 4.27 9.68
C ASP A 24 -10.78 5.66 10.07
N PHE A 25 -11.71 6.60 10.11
CA PHE A 25 -11.41 7.99 10.41
C PHE A 25 -10.95 8.22 11.85
N GLU A 26 -11.27 7.33 12.78
CA GLU A 26 -10.81 7.46 14.17
C GLU A 26 -9.31 7.17 14.26
N THR A 27 -8.89 6.01 13.78
CA THR A 27 -7.49 5.59 13.75
C THR A 27 -6.66 6.56 12.90
N ASN A 28 -7.14 6.93 11.70
CA ASN A 28 -6.43 7.83 10.82
C ASN A 28 -6.29 9.23 11.42
N SER A 29 -7.34 9.78 12.04
CA SER A 29 -7.27 11.12 12.67
C SER A 29 -6.31 11.14 13.85
N LYS A 30 -6.35 10.11 14.70
CA LYS A 30 -5.43 9.96 15.82
C LYS A 30 -3.98 9.95 15.32
N LYS A 31 -3.69 9.11 14.33
CA LYS A 31 -2.36 9.00 13.73
C LYS A 31 -1.88 10.31 13.11
N ILE A 32 -2.75 11.01 12.38
CA ILE A 32 -2.44 12.33 11.80
C ILE A 32 -2.09 13.33 12.91
N LEU A 33 -2.89 13.41 13.98
CA LEU A 33 -2.63 14.33 15.09
C LEU A 33 -1.34 13.99 15.85
N GLU A 34 -1.06 12.70 16.07
CA GLU A 34 0.20 12.23 16.69
C GLU A 34 1.42 12.63 15.85
N GLN A 35 1.35 12.47 14.52
CA GLN A 35 2.43 12.87 13.61
C GLN A 35 2.60 14.38 13.52
N ILE A 36 1.51 15.15 13.56
CA ILE A 36 1.57 16.61 13.67
C ILE A 36 2.28 17.02 14.97
N GLN A 37 1.92 16.40 16.09
CA GLN A 37 2.54 16.70 17.39
C GLN A 37 4.03 16.32 17.38
N SER A 38 4.38 15.13 16.90
CA SER A 38 5.77 14.68 16.75
C SER A 38 6.60 15.61 15.85
N ALA A 39 6.04 16.08 14.74
CA ALA A 39 6.70 17.04 13.86
C ALA A 39 6.94 18.38 14.57
N LYS A 40 5.96 18.86 15.35
CA LYS A 40 6.11 20.08 16.16
C LYS A 40 7.19 19.93 17.22
N ASP A 41 7.21 18.81 17.93
CA ASP A 41 8.21 18.54 18.98
C ASP A 41 9.63 18.45 18.40
N ARG A 42 9.75 18.07 17.13
CA ARG A 42 11.01 18.10 16.37
C ARG A 42 11.31 19.45 15.71
N HIS A 43 10.55 20.50 16.04
CA HIS A 43 10.67 21.86 15.51
C HIS A 43 10.52 21.97 13.99
N CYS A 44 9.60 21.19 13.42
CA CYS A 44 9.17 21.37 12.03
C CYS A 44 8.08 22.43 11.94
N ASP A 45 8.08 23.17 10.83
CA ASP A 45 7.09 24.21 10.56
C ASP A 45 5.90 23.68 9.76
N LEU A 46 6.17 22.67 8.95
CA LEU A 46 5.21 22.05 8.06
C LEU A 46 5.35 20.52 8.16
N VAL A 47 4.23 19.83 8.25
CA VAL A 47 4.16 18.37 8.06
C VAL A 47 3.30 18.06 6.84
N VAL A 48 3.80 17.15 6.00
CA VAL A 48 3.13 16.71 4.76
C VAL A 48 2.78 15.24 4.90
N PHE A 49 1.54 14.90 4.61
CA PHE A 49 1.01 13.54 4.66
C PHE A 49 0.81 12.96 3.25
N PRO A 50 0.55 11.65 3.11
CA PRO A 50 0.24 11.02 1.82
C PRO A 50 -1.09 11.50 1.22
N GLU A 51 -1.30 11.12 -0.04
CA GLU A 51 -2.59 11.24 -0.72
C GLU A 51 -3.67 10.48 0.05
N CYS A 52 -4.87 11.07 0.16
CA CYS A 52 -6.00 10.48 0.89
C CYS A 52 -5.69 9.98 2.31
N ALA A 53 -4.66 10.51 2.98
CA ALA A 53 -4.23 10.08 4.31
C ALA A 53 -5.36 9.91 5.35
N LEU A 54 -6.37 10.79 5.34
CA LEU A 54 -7.50 10.69 6.26
C LEU A 54 -8.52 9.61 5.85
N MET A 55 -8.76 9.44 4.54
CA MET A 55 -9.67 8.42 4.00
C MET A 55 -9.05 7.02 4.03
N GLY A 56 -7.74 6.91 3.83
CA GLY A 56 -7.12 5.73 3.24
C GLY A 56 -7.31 5.69 1.72
N TYR A 57 -6.53 4.86 1.04
CA TYR A 57 -6.54 4.75 -0.42
C TYR A 57 -6.52 3.27 -0.81
N HIS A 58 -7.28 2.81 -1.82
CA HIS A 58 -8.19 3.53 -2.73
C HIS A 58 -9.66 3.34 -2.31
N PRO A 59 -10.49 4.40 -2.17
CA PRO A 59 -11.86 4.24 -1.67
C PRO A 59 -12.85 3.61 -2.66
N VAL A 60 -12.55 3.59 -3.97
CA VAL A 60 -13.44 3.03 -5.01
C VAL A 60 -14.91 3.45 -4.78
N ASP A 61 -15.84 2.49 -4.74
CA ASP A 61 -17.29 2.71 -4.60
C ASP A 61 -17.72 3.05 -3.16
N LEU A 62 -16.81 3.08 -2.17
CA LEU A 62 -17.12 3.68 -0.86
C LEU A 62 -17.51 5.15 -1.00
N LEU A 63 -17.05 5.82 -2.07
CA LEU A 63 -17.46 7.19 -2.39
C LEU A 63 -18.95 7.30 -2.78
N GLU A 64 -19.58 6.22 -3.24
CA GLU A 64 -21.02 6.20 -3.51
C GLU A 64 -21.86 6.20 -2.22
N GLN A 65 -21.24 5.99 -1.06
CA GLN A 65 -21.88 5.99 0.25
C GLN A 65 -21.74 7.39 0.91
N PRO A 66 -22.81 8.23 0.93
CA PRO A 66 -22.68 9.62 1.37
C PRO A 66 -22.17 9.76 2.82
N TYR A 67 -22.55 8.82 3.68
CA TYR A 67 -22.14 8.80 5.09
C TYR A 67 -20.63 8.63 5.28
N VAL A 68 -19.91 8.02 4.33
CA VAL A 68 -18.45 7.85 4.41
C VAL A 68 -17.76 9.19 4.28
N VAL A 69 -18.15 10.00 3.28
CA VAL A 69 -17.59 11.33 3.08
C VAL A 69 -18.00 12.27 4.22
N GLU A 70 -19.24 12.19 4.70
CA GLU A 70 -19.67 12.93 5.90
C GLU A 70 -18.84 12.58 7.14
N ALA A 71 -18.54 11.30 7.35
CA ALA A 71 -17.70 10.85 8.45
C ALA A 71 -16.28 11.41 8.34
N GLN A 72 -15.70 11.41 7.14
CA GLN A 72 -14.42 12.07 6.89
C GLN A 72 -14.47 13.57 7.22
N LEU A 73 -15.51 14.29 6.80
CA LEU A 73 -15.63 15.73 7.06
C LEU A 73 -15.77 16.04 8.55
N LYS A 74 -16.49 15.20 9.31
CA LYS A 74 -16.55 15.29 10.77
C LYS A 74 -15.18 15.07 11.41
N ALA A 75 -14.43 14.08 10.94
CA ALA A 75 -13.09 13.77 11.41
C ALA A 75 -12.08 14.87 11.07
N LEU A 76 -12.14 15.41 9.86
CA LEU A 76 -11.37 16.57 9.42
C LEU A 76 -11.64 17.76 10.35
N LYS A 77 -12.90 18.00 10.73
CA LYS A 77 -13.20 19.10 11.65
C LYS A 77 -12.52 18.95 13.01
N LYS A 78 -12.48 17.72 13.54
CA LYS A 78 -11.74 17.42 14.78
C LYS A 78 -10.24 17.70 14.63
N ILE A 79 -9.64 17.36 13.48
CA ILE A 79 -8.23 17.67 13.19
C ILE A 79 -8.01 19.19 13.15
N GLU A 80 -8.86 19.93 12.43
CA GLU A 80 -8.77 21.40 12.35
C GLU A 80 -8.84 22.08 13.72
N THR A 81 -9.68 21.58 14.64
CA THR A 81 -9.82 22.16 15.99
C THR A 81 -8.73 21.71 16.95
N SER A 82 -8.12 20.54 16.71
CA SER A 82 -7.14 19.93 17.63
C SER A 82 -5.69 20.21 17.23
N ILE A 83 -5.44 20.73 16.03
CA ILE A 83 -4.09 21.03 15.56
C ILE A 83 -3.37 21.98 16.54
N PRO A 84 -2.15 21.63 16.99
CA PRO A 84 -1.40 22.48 17.91
C PRO A 84 -0.95 23.79 17.23
N ASP A 85 -0.74 24.83 18.04
CA ASP A 85 -0.21 26.09 17.53
C ASP A 85 1.26 25.93 17.11
N GLY A 86 1.72 26.75 16.16
CA GLY A 86 3.12 26.77 15.71
C GLY A 86 3.50 25.72 14.66
N ILE A 87 2.55 24.95 14.14
CA ILE A 87 2.78 24.03 13.01
C ILE A 87 1.64 24.12 11.99
N THR A 88 1.99 23.93 10.72
CA THR A 88 1.05 23.78 9.61
C THR A 88 1.06 22.33 9.12
N ALA A 89 -0.10 21.79 8.75
CA ALA A 89 -0.24 20.45 8.20
C ALA A 89 -0.82 20.50 6.78
N LEU A 90 -0.33 19.65 5.89
CA LEU A 90 -0.88 19.40 4.56
C LEU A 90 -1.35 17.95 4.50
N VAL A 91 -2.67 17.73 4.53
CA VAL A 91 -3.29 16.41 4.72
C VAL A 91 -4.05 15.99 3.47
N GLY A 92 -3.86 14.76 2.99
CA GLY A 92 -4.65 14.20 1.90
C GLY A 92 -6.06 13.81 2.34
N ILE A 93 -7.09 14.24 1.59
CA ILE A 93 -8.51 14.01 1.86
C ILE A 93 -9.30 13.83 0.56
N ILE A 94 -10.53 13.34 0.66
CA ILE A 94 -11.54 13.48 -0.39
C ILE A 94 -12.44 14.68 -0.09
N ALA A 95 -12.38 15.74 -0.89
CA ALA A 95 -13.20 16.93 -0.72
C ALA A 95 -14.50 16.86 -1.53
N ILE A 96 -15.51 17.63 -1.12
CA ILE A 96 -16.72 17.85 -1.93
C ILE A 96 -16.36 18.79 -3.09
N ASN A 97 -16.78 18.45 -4.29
CA ASN A 97 -16.75 19.36 -5.43
C ASN A 97 -17.77 20.49 -5.22
N PRO A 98 -17.34 21.76 -5.12
CA PRO A 98 -18.27 22.89 -4.92
C PRO A 98 -19.09 23.21 -6.17
N ASN A 99 -18.71 22.71 -7.34
CA ASN A 99 -19.44 22.93 -8.57
C ASN A 99 -20.70 22.04 -8.59
N LYS A 100 -21.83 22.62 -9.03
CA LYS A 100 -23.09 21.89 -9.23
C LYS A 100 -23.07 20.95 -10.46
N VAL A 101 -21.96 20.91 -11.19
CA VAL A 101 -21.75 20.16 -12.42
C VAL A 101 -20.42 19.41 -12.29
N GLY A 102 -20.38 18.19 -12.84
CA GLY A 102 -19.26 17.27 -12.70
C GLY A 102 -19.51 16.25 -11.60
N LYS A 103 -18.48 15.47 -11.27
CA LYS A 103 -18.56 14.45 -10.21
C LYS A 103 -18.56 15.10 -8.83
N PRO A 104 -19.17 14.45 -7.83
CA PRO A 104 -19.40 15.06 -6.51
C PRO A 104 -18.13 15.26 -5.68
N PHE A 105 -17.00 14.63 -6.03
CA PHE A 105 -15.81 14.61 -5.17
C PHE A 105 -14.55 15.06 -5.90
N LEU A 106 -13.58 15.53 -5.10
CA LEU A 106 -12.24 15.91 -5.50
C LEU A 106 -11.23 15.12 -4.66
N ASN A 107 -10.20 14.57 -5.30
CA ASN A 107 -9.02 14.08 -4.57
C ASN A 107 -8.14 15.30 -4.26
N SER A 108 -7.95 15.60 -2.97
CA SER A 108 -7.44 16.89 -2.53
C SER A 108 -6.41 16.79 -1.41
N ALA A 109 -5.58 17.82 -1.32
CA ALA A 109 -4.78 18.13 -0.15
C ALA A 109 -5.36 19.35 0.54
N ILE A 110 -5.48 19.32 1.88
CA ILE A 110 -5.95 20.44 2.69
C ILE A 110 -4.83 20.98 3.57
N LEU A 111 -4.60 22.30 3.49
CA LEU A 111 -3.69 23.03 4.36
C LEU A 111 -4.42 23.47 5.62
N ILE A 112 -3.92 23.05 6.78
CA ILE A 112 -4.53 23.29 8.08
C ILE A 112 -3.50 23.99 8.98
N SER A 113 -3.95 25.00 9.73
CA SER A 113 -3.18 25.68 10.76
C SER A 113 -4.13 26.20 11.83
N LYS A 114 -3.66 26.25 13.08
CA LYS A 114 -4.48 26.71 14.19
C LYS A 114 -5.05 28.11 13.90
N ASN A 115 -6.36 28.26 14.09
CA ASN A 115 -7.09 29.52 13.93
C ASN A 115 -6.93 30.21 12.56
N LYS A 116 -6.62 29.46 11.50
CA LYS A 116 -6.56 29.98 10.12
C LYS A 116 -7.56 29.23 9.24
N PRO A 117 -8.17 29.91 8.24
CA PRO A 117 -9.02 29.23 7.27
C PRO A 117 -8.20 28.20 6.50
N SER A 118 -8.77 27.00 6.34
CA SER A 118 -8.15 25.93 5.58
C SER A 118 -8.17 26.24 4.09
N LYS A 119 -7.20 25.68 3.35
CA LYS A 119 -7.08 25.86 1.90
C LYS A 119 -6.97 24.52 1.21
N LEU A 120 -7.77 24.33 0.16
CA LEU A 120 -7.81 23.11 -0.64
C LEU A 120 -6.98 23.23 -1.92
N PHE A 121 -6.39 22.10 -2.31
CA PHE A 121 -5.68 21.89 -3.56
C PHE A 121 -6.16 20.57 -4.15
N SER A 122 -6.46 20.51 -5.44
CA SER A 122 -7.10 19.32 -6.03
C SER A 122 -6.27 18.73 -7.17
N LYS A 123 -6.21 17.40 -7.20
CA LYS A 123 -5.51 16.59 -8.19
C LYS A 123 -6.11 16.84 -9.57
N GLN A 124 -5.28 17.06 -10.59
CA GLN A 124 -5.73 17.33 -11.95
C GLN A 124 -5.66 16.07 -12.82
N LEU A 125 -4.56 15.33 -12.76
CA LEU A 125 -4.41 14.10 -13.52
C LEU A 125 -5.00 12.94 -12.73
N LEU A 126 -6.00 12.28 -13.30
CA LEU A 126 -6.68 11.15 -12.67
C LEU A 126 -6.25 9.87 -13.40
N PRO A 127 -5.59 8.91 -12.73
CA PRO A 127 -5.27 7.64 -13.34
C PRO A 127 -6.54 6.78 -13.51
N THR A 128 -6.74 6.27 -14.72
CA THR A 128 -7.86 5.39 -15.13
C THR A 128 -7.33 4.17 -15.89
N TYR A 129 -6.17 3.67 -15.47
CA TYR A 129 -5.44 2.58 -16.10
C TYR A 129 -4.83 1.68 -15.02
N ASP A 130 -4.45 0.47 -15.40
CA ASP A 130 -3.90 -0.54 -14.49
C ASP A 130 -4.86 -0.79 -13.31
N VAL A 131 -4.44 -0.49 -12.08
CA VAL A 131 -5.22 -0.71 -10.85
C VAL A 131 -6.12 0.47 -10.45
N PHE A 132 -6.12 1.55 -11.23
CA PHE A 132 -6.82 2.79 -10.87
C PHE A 132 -8.04 3.07 -11.75
N ASP A 133 -9.10 3.60 -11.12
CA ASP A 133 -10.30 4.12 -11.78
C ASP A 133 -10.80 5.40 -11.11
N GLU A 134 -9.89 6.34 -10.79
CA GLU A 134 -10.27 7.59 -10.11
C GLU A 134 -11.27 8.41 -10.92
N GLY A 135 -11.16 8.32 -12.24
CA GLY A 135 -12.07 8.93 -13.21
C GLY A 135 -13.51 8.43 -13.13
N ARG A 136 -13.85 7.46 -12.28
CA ARG A 136 -15.25 7.12 -11.97
C ARG A 136 -15.89 8.12 -11.01
N HIS A 137 -15.20 8.44 -9.92
CA HIS A 137 -15.78 9.18 -8.77
C HIS A 137 -15.23 10.59 -8.56
N ILE A 138 -14.04 10.86 -9.09
CA ILE A 138 -13.30 12.10 -8.85
C ILE A 138 -13.40 13.04 -10.06
N GLU A 139 -13.72 14.30 -9.79
CA GLU A 139 -13.63 15.41 -10.73
C GLU A 139 -12.18 15.94 -10.77
N PRO A 140 -11.59 16.20 -11.95
CA PRO A 140 -10.26 16.78 -12.03
C PRO A 140 -10.25 18.23 -11.54
N GLY A 141 -9.24 18.56 -10.73
CA GLY A 141 -8.89 19.91 -10.33
C GLY A 141 -8.02 20.65 -11.35
N GLU A 142 -7.40 21.74 -10.91
CA GLU A 142 -6.51 22.56 -11.73
C GLU A 142 -5.19 22.82 -10.99
N THR A 143 -4.13 22.11 -11.36
CA THR A 143 -2.80 22.22 -10.70
C THR A 143 -2.26 23.66 -10.75
N ALA A 144 -2.59 24.43 -11.78
CA ALA A 144 -2.22 25.85 -11.90
C ALA A 144 -2.77 26.75 -10.78
N LYS A 145 -3.78 26.29 -10.02
CA LYS A 145 -4.35 26.99 -8.86
C LYS A 145 -3.81 26.48 -7.52
N ASN A 146 -3.00 25.41 -7.51
CA ASN A 146 -2.57 24.71 -6.31
C ASN A 146 -1.39 25.36 -5.58
N PHE A 147 -1.50 26.65 -5.23
CA PHE A 147 -0.41 27.44 -4.65
C PHE A 147 -0.72 28.00 -3.27
N PHE A 148 0.28 28.09 -2.40
CA PHE A 148 0.23 28.92 -1.20
C PHE A 148 1.59 29.55 -0.89
N LYS A 149 1.57 30.63 -0.11
CA LYS A 149 2.78 31.27 0.39
C LYS A 149 3.06 30.79 1.81
N PHE A 150 4.29 30.36 2.07
CA PHE A 150 4.69 29.88 3.39
C PHE A 150 6.13 30.26 3.70
N LYS A 151 6.35 30.98 4.81
CA LYS A 151 7.68 31.49 5.21
C LYS A 151 8.49 32.15 4.07
N GLY A 152 7.81 32.88 3.18
CA GLY A 152 8.45 33.58 2.05
C GLY A 152 8.68 32.72 0.79
N GLN A 153 8.32 31.43 0.82
CA GLN A 153 8.34 30.53 -0.34
C GLN A 153 6.99 30.50 -1.05
N ASN A 154 6.98 30.48 -2.38
CA ASN A 154 5.80 30.10 -3.15
C ASN A 154 5.79 28.58 -3.35
N VAL A 155 4.85 27.91 -2.67
CA VAL A 155 4.76 26.46 -2.63
C VAL A 155 3.70 25.98 -3.62
N LEU A 156 4.09 25.09 -4.52
CA LEU A 156 3.19 24.35 -5.41
C LEU A 156 2.83 23.01 -4.75
N VAL A 157 1.54 22.68 -4.72
CA VAL A 157 1.04 21.37 -4.27
C VAL A 157 0.63 20.54 -5.48
N THR A 158 1.19 19.34 -5.59
CA THR A 158 0.78 18.33 -6.56
C THR A 158 0.32 17.08 -5.84
N ILE A 159 -0.54 16.29 -6.48
CA ILE A 159 -1.03 15.03 -5.89
C ILE A 159 -0.73 13.90 -6.87
N CYS A 160 0.12 12.97 -6.43
CA CYS A 160 0.47 11.73 -7.10
C CYS A 160 0.66 11.89 -8.61
N GLU A 161 -0.30 11.42 -9.40
CA GLU A 161 -0.30 11.41 -10.86
C GLU A 161 0.04 12.77 -11.53
N ASP A 162 -0.22 13.90 -10.87
CA ASP A 162 0.07 15.25 -11.39
C ASP A 162 1.53 15.45 -11.86
N ILE A 163 2.48 14.66 -11.34
CA ILE A 163 3.90 14.76 -11.71
C ILE A 163 4.33 13.80 -12.82
N TRP A 164 3.48 12.88 -13.27
CA TRP A 164 3.90 11.75 -14.13
C TRP A 164 3.87 12.04 -15.64
N ALA A 165 3.28 13.16 -16.06
CA ALA A 165 3.15 13.53 -17.48
C ALA A 165 4.45 14.04 -18.15
N TRP A 166 5.64 13.69 -17.64
CA TRP A 166 6.90 14.03 -18.30
C TRP A 166 7.13 13.17 -19.55
N PRO A 167 7.70 13.70 -20.64
CA PRO A 167 8.16 12.89 -21.75
C PRO A 167 9.26 11.93 -21.27
N GLN A 168 9.08 10.62 -21.48
CA GLN A 168 10.10 9.62 -21.16
C GLN A 168 10.67 8.97 -22.42
N ARG A 169 12.00 8.76 -22.45
CA ARG A 169 12.65 7.95 -23.49
C ARG A 169 12.28 6.48 -23.25
N GLY A 170 11.59 5.87 -24.21
CA GLY A 170 11.19 4.46 -24.16
C GLY A 170 9.69 4.22 -23.95
N GLY A 171 8.91 5.29 -23.73
CA GLY A 171 7.46 5.21 -23.52
C GLY A 171 7.11 4.54 -22.20
N HIS A 172 6.40 5.23 -21.30
CA HIS A 172 5.59 4.47 -20.35
C HIS A 172 4.61 3.61 -21.15
N ARG A 173 4.25 2.42 -20.63
CA ARG A 173 3.13 1.63 -21.17
C ARG A 173 1.83 2.46 -21.29
N TYR A 174 1.74 3.58 -20.57
CA TYR A 174 0.59 4.49 -20.51
C TYR A 174 0.99 5.96 -20.66
N GLN A 175 1.66 6.35 -21.75
CA GLN A 175 1.77 7.79 -22.09
C GLN A 175 0.40 8.32 -22.57
N THR A 176 -0.57 8.37 -21.65
CA THR A 176 -1.98 8.71 -21.88
C THR A 176 -2.23 10.22 -21.82
N TYR A 177 -1.35 10.98 -21.15
CA TYR A 177 -1.54 12.41 -20.96
C TYR A 177 -1.02 13.22 -22.15
N GLY A 178 -1.95 13.76 -22.94
CA GLY A 178 -1.63 14.65 -24.06
C GLY A 178 -1.00 15.99 -23.64
N LYS A 179 -1.11 16.39 -22.37
CA LYS A 179 -0.53 17.61 -21.82
C LYS A 179 -0.05 17.39 -20.39
N ASN A 180 1.15 17.87 -20.08
CA ASN A 180 1.66 17.95 -18.72
C ASN A 180 1.15 19.25 -18.06
N PRO A 181 0.42 19.20 -16.93
CA PRO A 181 -0.09 20.40 -16.26
C PRO A 181 1.05 21.29 -15.71
N LEU A 182 2.19 20.69 -15.35
CA LEU A 182 3.33 21.41 -14.77
C LEU A 182 4.01 22.34 -15.77
N THR A 183 4.00 22.02 -17.07
CA THR A 183 4.67 22.84 -18.09
C THR A 183 3.93 24.16 -18.38
N GLN A 184 2.68 24.28 -17.94
CA GLN A 184 1.86 25.49 -18.07
C GLN A 184 2.12 26.49 -16.93
N ILE A 185 2.84 26.07 -15.89
CA ILE A 185 3.12 26.87 -14.71
C ILE A 185 4.42 27.66 -14.93
N PRO A 186 4.42 29.00 -14.76
CA PRO A 186 5.64 29.80 -14.86
C PRO A 186 6.66 29.39 -13.79
N LYS A 187 7.87 29.01 -14.22
CA LYS A 187 8.94 28.52 -13.32
C LYS A 187 9.27 29.47 -12.18
N SER A 188 9.25 30.77 -12.44
CA SER A 188 9.53 31.82 -11.45
C SER A 188 8.49 31.93 -10.33
N LYS A 189 7.36 31.21 -10.42
CA LYS A 189 6.32 31.17 -9.38
C LYS A 189 6.47 30.02 -8.39
N VAL A 190 7.46 29.15 -8.56
CA VAL A 190 7.64 27.95 -7.75
C VAL A 190 8.99 28.00 -7.05
N ASP A 191 8.97 28.07 -5.72
CA ASP A 191 10.18 27.98 -4.91
C ASP A 191 10.31 26.62 -4.20
N LEU A 192 9.21 25.87 -4.09
CA LEU A 192 9.14 24.54 -3.49
C LEU A 192 7.96 23.76 -4.08
N VAL A 193 8.13 22.47 -4.34
CA VAL A 193 7.05 21.56 -4.72
C VAL A 193 6.80 20.54 -3.61
N LEU A 194 5.56 20.36 -3.19
CA LEU A 194 5.13 19.32 -2.27
C LEU A 194 4.21 18.36 -3.00
N ASN A 195 4.55 17.07 -2.99
CA ASN A 195 3.76 16.01 -3.59
C ASN A 195 3.27 15.02 -2.54
N LEU A 196 1.96 14.81 -2.51
CA LEU A 196 1.28 13.80 -1.71
C LEU A 196 0.97 12.61 -2.63
N SER A 197 1.38 11.40 -2.27
CA SER A 197 1.23 10.21 -3.12
C SER A 197 0.67 9.01 -2.36
N ALA A 198 -0.14 8.21 -3.05
CA ALA A 198 -0.43 6.81 -2.73
C ALA A 198 0.01 5.96 -3.93
N SER A 199 1.32 5.84 -4.13
CA SER A 199 1.93 5.14 -5.27
C SER A 199 2.21 3.68 -4.89
N PRO A 200 1.49 2.70 -5.47
CA PRO A 200 1.66 1.30 -5.11
C PRO A 200 3.02 0.77 -5.56
N TYR A 201 3.52 -0.20 -4.82
CA TYR A 201 4.77 -0.89 -5.01
C TYR A 201 4.73 -1.77 -6.26
N ILE A 202 5.80 -1.67 -7.03
CA ILE A 202 6.20 -2.63 -8.06
C ILE A 202 7.74 -2.69 -7.97
N PRO A 203 8.37 -3.84 -8.18
CA PRO A 203 9.84 -3.91 -8.24
C PRO A 203 10.42 -2.79 -9.13
N LYS A 204 11.43 -2.08 -8.60
CA LYS A 204 12.15 -0.95 -9.25
C LYS A 204 11.39 0.37 -9.37
N LYS A 205 10.10 0.46 -8.98
CA LYS A 205 9.29 1.69 -9.11
C LYS A 205 9.86 2.89 -8.35
N GLN A 206 10.63 2.67 -7.29
CA GLN A 206 11.33 3.75 -6.58
C GLN A 206 12.29 4.54 -7.48
N LYS A 207 12.96 3.89 -8.46
CA LYS A 207 13.83 4.58 -9.42
C LYS A 207 13.03 5.47 -10.37
N GLU A 208 11.83 5.03 -10.76
CA GLU A 208 10.91 5.80 -11.61
C GLU A 208 10.38 7.02 -10.86
N ARG A 209 9.97 6.86 -9.59
CA ARG A 209 9.57 7.97 -8.72
C ARG A 209 10.69 9.00 -8.60
N GLN A 210 11.93 8.56 -8.33
CA GLN A 210 13.09 9.44 -8.24
C GLN A 210 13.37 10.18 -9.56
N LEU A 211 13.19 9.53 -10.71
CA LEU A 211 13.33 10.14 -12.02
C LEU A 211 12.30 11.27 -12.24
N VAL A 212 11.03 10.97 -12.00
CA VAL A 212 9.92 11.92 -12.19
C VAL A 212 10.01 13.10 -11.22
N VAL A 213 10.36 12.85 -9.96
CA VAL A 213 10.62 13.90 -8.96
C VAL A 213 11.80 14.77 -9.37
N LYS A 214 12.89 14.18 -9.88
CA LYS A 214 14.04 14.92 -10.41
C LYS A 214 13.68 15.79 -11.61
N GLN A 215 12.86 15.28 -12.53
CA GLN A 215 12.38 16.05 -13.69
C GLN A 215 11.60 17.28 -13.25
N THR A 216 10.67 17.12 -12.29
CA THR A 216 9.90 18.22 -11.71
C THR A 216 10.79 19.24 -11.00
N ALA A 217 11.69 18.80 -10.11
CA ALA A 217 12.60 19.69 -9.39
C ALA A 217 13.49 20.50 -10.34
N THR A 218 14.04 19.85 -11.37
CA THR A 218 14.87 20.49 -12.38
C THR A 218 14.07 21.45 -13.26
N HIS A 219 12.83 21.09 -13.62
CA HIS A 219 11.96 21.94 -14.44
C HIS A 219 11.72 23.30 -13.77
N PHE A 220 11.37 23.29 -12.49
CA PHE A 220 11.11 24.50 -11.71
C PHE A 220 12.37 25.16 -11.14
N ASN A 221 13.52 24.47 -11.16
CA ASN A 221 14.73 24.86 -10.43
C ASN A 221 14.44 25.10 -8.94
N ALA A 222 13.64 24.20 -8.36
CA ALA A 222 13.17 24.26 -6.98
C ALA A 222 13.30 22.87 -6.32
N PRO A 223 13.57 22.79 -5.00
CA PRO A 223 13.49 21.53 -4.27
C PRO A 223 12.07 20.94 -4.33
N MET A 224 12.00 19.62 -4.18
CA MET A 224 10.74 18.88 -4.18
C MET A 224 10.70 17.86 -3.05
N VAL A 225 9.56 17.80 -2.36
CA VAL A 225 9.25 16.81 -1.33
C VAL A 225 8.20 15.85 -1.88
N TYR A 226 8.43 14.55 -1.73
CA TYR A 226 7.55 13.47 -2.15
C TYR A 226 7.21 12.60 -0.94
N VAL A 227 5.94 12.62 -0.52
CA VAL A 227 5.44 11.82 0.62
C VAL A 227 4.50 10.74 0.09
N ASN A 228 4.91 9.49 0.26
CA ASN A 228 4.15 8.33 -0.16
C ASN A 228 3.50 7.63 1.03
N MET A 229 2.34 7.02 0.79
CA MET A 229 1.71 6.11 1.74
C MET A 229 2.61 4.86 1.94
N VAL A 230 2.49 4.25 3.11
CA VAL A 230 3.05 2.92 3.38
C VAL A 230 1.95 2.01 3.94
N GLY A 231 2.07 0.70 3.77
CA GLY A 231 1.06 -0.27 4.22
C GLY A 231 0.35 -0.93 3.06
N ALA A 232 -0.53 -1.89 3.34
CA ALA A 232 -1.31 -2.58 2.32
C ALA A 232 -2.81 -2.36 2.48
N GLN A 233 -3.51 -2.37 1.35
CA GLN A 233 -4.96 -2.32 1.25
C GLN A 233 -5.36 -3.35 0.20
N ASP A 234 -6.03 -4.41 0.66
CA ASP A 234 -6.44 -5.54 -0.17
C ASP A 234 -5.26 -6.09 -1.00
N GLU A 235 -5.31 -5.99 -2.33
CA GLU A 235 -4.26 -6.47 -3.23
C GLU A 235 -3.08 -5.50 -3.41
N LEU A 236 -3.23 -4.24 -3.00
CA LEU A 236 -2.22 -3.20 -3.22
C LEU A 236 -1.33 -3.03 -1.99
N ILE A 237 -0.03 -2.93 -2.24
CA ILE A 237 0.98 -2.62 -1.22
C ILE A 237 1.60 -1.27 -1.55
N TYR A 238 1.71 -0.38 -0.58
CA TYR A 238 2.42 0.88 -0.64
C TYR A 238 3.72 0.73 0.15
N ASP A 239 4.85 0.95 -0.52
CA ASP A 239 6.19 0.75 0.02
C ASP A 239 6.74 1.96 0.79
N GLY A 240 6.00 3.08 0.84
CA GLY A 240 6.51 4.31 1.43
C GLY A 240 7.69 4.83 0.62
N GLY A 241 8.88 4.86 1.23
CA GLY A 241 10.09 5.35 0.60
C GLY A 241 10.05 6.85 0.29
N SER A 242 9.30 7.62 1.07
CA SER A 242 9.18 9.08 0.96
C SER A 242 10.55 9.76 0.94
N PHE A 243 10.71 10.83 0.15
CA PHE A 243 12.01 11.46 -0.02
C PHE A 243 11.90 12.93 -0.44
N ALA A 244 13.02 13.64 -0.34
CA ALA A 244 13.14 15.01 -0.84
C ALA A 244 14.42 15.20 -1.65
N VAL A 245 14.36 16.06 -2.66
CA VAL A 245 15.49 16.41 -3.52
C VAL A 245 15.74 17.91 -3.57
N ASP A 246 16.98 18.30 -3.86
CA ASP A 246 17.30 19.67 -4.27
C ASP A 246 16.83 19.96 -5.71
N SER A 247 17.04 21.19 -6.18
CA SER A 247 16.68 21.62 -7.53
C SER A 247 17.42 20.89 -8.66
N LYS A 248 18.43 20.07 -8.35
CA LYS A 248 19.18 19.24 -9.30
C LYS A 248 18.83 17.75 -9.20
N GLY A 249 17.92 17.39 -8.29
CA GLY A 249 17.50 16.01 -8.04
C GLY A 249 18.41 15.22 -7.10
N LYS A 250 19.31 15.87 -6.34
CA LYS A 250 20.10 15.20 -5.31
C LYS A 250 19.23 14.94 -4.09
N ILE A 251 19.23 13.71 -3.59
CA ILE A 251 18.47 13.31 -2.40
C ILE A 251 19.00 14.03 -1.14
N LEU A 252 18.09 14.77 -0.49
CA LEU A 252 18.34 15.51 0.75
C LEU A 252 17.79 14.77 1.97
N ALA A 253 16.63 14.13 1.84
CA ALA A 253 16.01 13.29 2.88
C ALA A 253 15.41 12.01 2.27
N GLN A 254 15.35 10.94 3.04
CA GLN A 254 14.85 9.62 2.65
C GLN A 254 14.29 8.90 3.88
N ALA A 255 13.01 8.51 3.82
CA ALA A 255 12.32 7.66 4.78
C ALA A 255 12.57 6.17 4.50
N CYS A 256 12.29 5.30 5.48
CA CYS A 256 12.33 3.84 5.35
C CYS A 256 11.41 3.31 4.23
N HIS A 257 11.69 2.10 3.73
CA HIS A 257 10.73 1.32 2.95
C HIS A 257 9.87 0.45 3.88
N PHE A 258 8.62 0.19 3.49
CA PHE A 258 7.70 -0.77 4.12
C PHE A 258 7.40 -0.55 5.62
N GLU A 259 7.78 0.60 6.18
CA GLU A 259 7.54 0.98 7.57
C GLU A 259 7.04 2.43 7.67
N GLU A 260 6.29 2.74 8.72
CA GLU A 260 5.92 4.12 9.04
C GLU A 260 7.16 4.92 9.49
N ASP A 261 7.26 6.18 9.06
CA ASP A 261 8.41 7.02 9.38
C ASP A 261 8.04 8.51 9.36
N LEU A 262 8.84 9.32 10.05
CA LEU A 262 8.75 10.78 10.06
C LEU A 262 10.12 11.36 9.73
N ALA A 263 10.44 11.39 8.43
CA ALA A 263 11.68 11.96 7.93
C ALA A 263 11.61 13.49 7.96
N ILE A 264 12.74 14.15 8.27
CA ILE A 264 12.80 15.61 8.35
C ILE A 264 13.76 16.16 7.29
N LEU A 265 13.33 17.23 6.63
CA LEU A 265 14.12 18.05 5.73
C LEU A 265 14.31 19.45 6.34
N ASP A 266 15.54 19.93 6.37
CA ASP A 266 15.89 21.32 6.62
C ASP A 266 16.30 21.98 5.29
N LEU A 267 15.44 22.86 4.77
CA LEU A 267 15.66 23.48 3.46
C LEU A 267 16.76 24.54 3.47
N GLU A 268 17.02 25.20 4.60
CA GLU A 268 18.13 26.16 4.67
C GLU A 268 19.48 25.45 4.54
N LYS A 269 19.59 24.30 5.22
CA LYS A 269 20.81 23.49 5.21
C LYS A 269 20.93 22.59 4.00
N ASN A 270 19.87 22.41 3.22
CA ASN A 270 19.78 21.41 2.15
C ASN A 270 20.17 20.00 2.64
N GLU A 271 19.67 19.61 3.81
CA GLU A 271 19.96 18.31 4.41
C GLU A 271 18.74 17.78 5.18
N GLY A 272 18.74 16.47 5.42
CA GLY A 272 17.64 15.82 6.12
C GLY A 272 17.99 14.41 6.56
N SER A 273 17.01 13.76 7.19
CA SER A 273 17.11 12.36 7.64
C SER A 273 17.28 11.44 6.44
N LYS A 274 18.24 10.51 6.49
CA LYS A 274 18.51 9.56 5.39
C LYS A 274 18.55 8.14 5.90
N LYS A 275 17.45 7.41 5.71
CA LYS A 275 17.37 5.97 5.94
C LYS A 275 17.84 5.21 4.71
N PRO A 276 18.48 4.03 4.89
CA PRO A 276 18.88 3.20 3.77
C PRO A 276 17.64 2.65 3.05
N LEU A 277 17.72 2.53 1.73
CA LEU A 277 16.69 1.87 0.92
C LEU A 277 16.99 0.38 0.78
N VAL A 278 15.93 -0.41 0.55
CA VAL A 278 16.08 -1.80 0.14
C VAL A 278 16.54 -1.83 -1.32
N THR A 279 17.75 -2.33 -1.55
CA THR A 279 18.36 -2.36 -2.89
C THR A 279 18.27 -3.71 -3.58
N HIS A 280 18.04 -4.80 -2.83
CA HIS A 280 17.91 -6.14 -3.37
C HIS A 280 16.46 -6.46 -3.71
N GLU A 281 16.20 -6.84 -4.95
CA GLU A 281 14.84 -7.00 -5.50
C GLU A 281 14.03 -8.08 -4.77
N MET A 282 14.63 -9.27 -4.52
CA MET A 282 13.90 -10.33 -3.82
C MET A 282 13.61 -9.96 -2.36
N GLU A 283 14.47 -9.15 -1.74
CA GLU A 283 14.23 -8.69 -0.37
C GLU A 283 13.11 -7.65 -0.35
N SER A 284 13.02 -6.77 -1.35
CA SER A 284 11.88 -5.84 -1.45
C SER A 284 10.56 -6.56 -1.75
N ILE A 285 10.58 -7.64 -2.54
CA ILE A 285 9.41 -8.49 -2.75
C ILE A 285 9.01 -9.20 -1.45
N ARG A 286 9.96 -9.78 -0.72
CA ARG A 286 9.70 -10.41 0.58
C ARG A 286 9.07 -9.42 1.56
N GLN A 287 9.65 -8.24 1.72
CA GLN A 287 9.12 -7.20 2.61
C GLN A 287 7.73 -6.72 2.18
N ALA A 288 7.46 -6.61 0.88
CA ALA A 288 6.13 -6.30 0.37
C ALA A 288 5.11 -7.39 0.75
N ALA A 289 5.44 -8.66 0.53
CA ALA A 289 4.57 -9.78 0.88
C ALA A 289 4.31 -9.89 2.40
N VAL A 290 5.35 -9.67 3.22
CA VAL A 290 5.24 -9.61 4.68
C VAL A 290 4.34 -8.47 5.13
N LEU A 291 4.52 -7.27 4.58
CA LEU A 291 3.67 -6.11 4.88
C LEU A 291 2.22 -6.35 4.45
N GLY A 292 2.02 -6.88 3.24
CA GLY A 292 0.70 -7.24 2.70
C GLY A 292 -0.05 -8.22 3.61
N LEU A 293 0.62 -9.31 4.00
CA LEU A 293 0.05 -10.32 4.89
C LEU A 293 -0.28 -9.74 6.27
N LYS A 294 0.64 -8.98 6.87
CA LYS A 294 0.45 -8.38 8.19
C LYS A 294 -0.72 -7.40 8.21
N ASP A 295 -0.80 -6.52 7.22
CA ASP A 295 -1.83 -5.51 7.14
C ASP A 295 -3.19 -6.12 6.79
N PHE A 296 -3.25 -7.08 5.87
CA PHE A 296 -4.52 -7.76 5.56
C PHE A 296 -5.09 -8.46 6.81
N VAL A 297 -4.25 -9.23 7.52
CA VAL A 297 -4.67 -9.93 8.76
C VAL A 297 -5.20 -8.94 9.79
N SER A 298 -4.41 -7.90 10.12
CA SER A 298 -4.78 -6.95 11.18
C SER A 298 -5.95 -6.04 10.80
N LYS A 299 -6.00 -5.52 9.57
CA LYS A 299 -7.08 -4.62 9.10
C LYS A 299 -8.41 -5.36 8.89
N SER A 300 -8.37 -6.66 8.58
CA SER A 300 -9.57 -7.50 8.53
C SER A 300 -10.01 -8.04 9.90
N GLY A 301 -9.33 -7.67 11.00
CA GLY A 301 -9.70 -8.06 12.35
C GLY A 301 -9.28 -9.47 12.77
N PHE A 302 -8.38 -10.10 12.01
CA PHE A 302 -7.77 -11.37 12.38
C PHE A 302 -6.49 -11.16 13.20
N GLU A 303 -6.19 -12.12 14.07
CA GLU A 303 -4.95 -12.14 14.86
C GLU A 303 -4.05 -13.34 14.52
N LYS A 304 -4.63 -14.39 13.92
CA LYS A 304 -3.99 -15.69 13.71
C LYS A 304 -4.28 -16.21 12.31
N VAL A 305 -3.32 -16.95 11.78
CA VAL A 305 -3.40 -17.60 10.47
C VAL A 305 -3.14 -19.09 10.58
N HIS A 306 -3.65 -19.84 9.62
CA HIS A 306 -3.26 -21.23 9.40
C HIS A 306 -3.11 -21.55 7.93
N LEU A 307 -2.35 -22.60 7.64
CA LEU A 307 -2.14 -23.08 6.28
C LEU A 307 -1.98 -24.61 6.23
N GLY A 308 -2.23 -25.17 5.06
CA GLY A 308 -1.85 -26.55 4.73
C GLY A 308 -0.38 -26.62 4.32
N LEU A 309 0.36 -27.59 4.86
CA LEU A 309 1.73 -27.88 4.42
C LEU A 309 1.79 -29.17 3.61
N SER A 310 2.28 -29.07 2.37
CA SER A 310 2.43 -30.21 1.45
C SER A 310 3.84 -30.82 1.46
N GLY A 311 4.80 -30.14 2.10
CA GLY A 311 6.24 -30.43 1.96
C GLY A 311 6.86 -29.83 0.70
N GLY A 312 6.08 -29.16 -0.14
CA GLY A 312 6.54 -28.40 -1.31
C GLY A 312 6.94 -26.96 -0.98
N ILE A 313 7.67 -26.35 -1.92
CA ILE A 313 8.29 -25.02 -1.74
C ILE A 313 7.28 -23.89 -1.54
N ASP A 314 6.10 -23.92 -2.18
CA ASP A 314 5.13 -22.82 -2.11
C ASP A 314 4.55 -22.69 -0.69
N SER A 315 4.06 -23.80 -0.14
CA SER A 315 3.56 -23.85 1.24
C SER A 315 4.66 -23.54 2.27
N ALA A 316 5.92 -23.90 1.97
CA ALA A 316 7.05 -23.57 2.82
C ALA A 316 7.33 -22.06 2.84
N LEU A 317 7.32 -21.41 1.66
CA LEU A 317 7.50 -19.97 1.55
C LEU A 317 6.38 -19.20 2.27
N VAL A 318 5.12 -19.61 2.10
CA VAL A 318 3.99 -18.99 2.79
C VAL A 318 4.12 -19.12 4.32
N ALA A 319 4.58 -20.27 4.82
CA ALA A 319 4.84 -20.43 6.26
C ALA A 319 5.91 -19.45 6.77
N CYS A 320 7.02 -19.30 6.04
CA CYS A 320 8.08 -18.35 6.38
C CYS A 320 7.55 -16.90 6.39
N LEU A 321 6.82 -16.49 5.34
CA LEU A 321 6.23 -15.15 5.25
C LEU A 321 5.23 -14.89 6.38
N ALA A 322 4.43 -15.88 6.76
CA ALA A 322 3.48 -15.78 7.87
C ALA A 322 4.17 -15.59 9.22
N VAL A 323 5.27 -16.32 9.45
CA VAL A 323 6.07 -16.18 10.68
C VAL A 323 6.76 -14.81 10.72
N ASP A 324 7.31 -14.34 9.60
CA ASP A 324 7.89 -13.00 9.49
C ASP A 324 6.86 -11.89 9.76
N ALA A 325 5.61 -12.08 9.31
CA ALA A 325 4.54 -11.10 9.46
C ALA A 325 3.92 -11.06 10.86
N LEU A 326 3.68 -12.22 11.47
CA LEU A 326 2.81 -12.35 12.65
C LEU A 326 3.50 -12.96 13.88
N GLY A 327 4.70 -13.51 13.70
CA GLY A 327 5.39 -14.31 14.70
C GLY A 327 4.85 -15.75 14.79
N PRO A 328 5.69 -16.71 15.23
CA PRO A 328 5.37 -18.13 15.16
C PRO A 328 4.16 -18.53 16.02
N GLN A 329 3.91 -17.84 17.14
CA GLN A 329 2.78 -18.10 18.02
C GLN A 329 1.40 -17.83 17.38
N ASN A 330 1.38 -17.09 16.27
CA ASN A 330 0.17 -16.72 15.54
C ASN A 330 -0.02 -17.52 14.24
N VAL A 331 0.85 -18.50 13.99
CA VAL A 331 0.83 -19.34 12.78
C VAL A 331 0.66 -20.80 13.16
N LYS A 332 -0.31 -21.48 12.54
CA LYS A 332 -0.51 -22.93 12.69
C LYS A 332 -0.43 -23.65 11.35
N ALA A 333 0.25 -24.78 11.33
CA ALA A 333 0.36 -25.64 10.15
C ALA A 333 -0.50 -26.90 10.28
N PHE A 334 -1.10 -27.32 9.17
CA PHE A 334 -1.83 -28.58 9.07
C PHE A 334 -1.26 -29.44 7.96
N LEU A 335 -0.77 -30.62 8.33
CA LEU A 335 -0.40 -31.67 7.39
C LEU A 335 -1.66 -32.50 7.10
N LEU A 336 -2.00 -32.63 5.83
CA LEU A 336 -3.24 -33.31 5.40
C LEU A 336 -2.92 -34.51 4.49
N PRO A 337 -2.28 -35.57 5.01
CA PRO A 337 -1.86 -36.70 4.20
C PRO A 337 -3.07 -37.44 3.64
N GLY A 338 -2.98 -37.77 2.35
CA GLY A 338 -3.90 -38.64 1.63
C GLY A 338 -3.25 -39.95 1.21
N PRO A 339 -3.97 -40.80 0.46
CA PRO A 339 -3.52 -42.16 0.12
C PRO A 339 -2.22 -42.21 -0.68
N TYR A 340 -1.88 -41.14 -1.40
CA TYR A 340 -0.68 -41.05 -2.24
C TYR A 340 0.41 -40.12 -1.66
N THR A 341 0.29 -39.71 -0.40
CA THR A 341 1.27 -38.80 0.22
C THR A 341 2.57 -39.53 0.55
N SER A 342 3.70 -39.02 0.08
CA SER A 342 5.00 -39.61 0.38
C SER A 342 5.41 -39.38 1.84
N PRO A 343 6.12 -40.32 2.50
CA PRO A 343 6.67 -40.11 3.84
C PRO A 343 7.61 -38.89 3.90
N LEU A 344 8.38 -38.65 2.83
CA LEU A 344 9.30 -37.52 2.73
C LEU A 344 8.58 -36.17 2.81
N SER A 345 7.43 -36.04 2.15
CA SER A 345 6.61 -34.82 2.19
C SER A 345 6.24 -34.44 3.63
N ASN A 346 5.80 -35.42 4.43
CA ASN A 346 5.44 -35.20 5.83
C ASN A 346 6.67 -34.86 6.69
N GLN A 347 7.81 -35.53 6.46
CA GLN A 347 9.05 -35.23 7.17
C GLN A 347 9.56 -33.81 6.90
N LEU A 348 9.52 -33.36 5.63
CA LEU A 348 9.94 -32.01 5.25
C LEU A 348 9.01 -30.95 5.86
N ALA A 349 7.69 -31.16 5.81
CA ALA A 349 6.72 -30.27 6.42
C ALA A 349 6.91 -30.17 7.94
N GLN A 350 7.09 -31.31 8.63
CA GLN A 350 7.31 -31.32 10.08
C GLN A 350 8.63 -30.62 10.47
N LYS A 351 9.72 -30.89 9.74
CA LYS A 351 11.01 -30.23 9.96
C LYS A 351 10.94 -28.72 9.75
N LEU A 352 10.16 -28.26 8.77
CA LEU A 352 9.92 -26.83 8.58
C LEU A 352 9.22 -26.22 9.81
N CYS A 353 8.18 -26.88 10.32
CA CYS A 353 7.47 -26.40 11.51
C CYS A 353 8.39 -26.27 12.73
N GLU A 354 9.26 -27.27 12.94
CA GLU A 354 10.26 -27.26 14.01
C GLU A 354 11.25 -26.08 13.87
N ASN A 355 11.76 -25.86 12.66
CA ASN A 355 12.69 -24.75 12.38
C ASN A 355 12.04 -23.37 12.58
N LEU A 356 10.76 -23.24 12.23
CA LEU A 356 10.01 -22.00 12.38
C LEU A 356 9.43 -21.81 13.78
N GLY A 357 9.42 -22.86 14.62
CA GLY A 357 8.80 -22.82 15.94
C GLY A 357 7.27 -22.72 15.91
N ILE A 358 6.62 -23.20 14.85
CA ILE A 358 5.15 -23.17 14.69
C ILE A 358 4.51 -24.49 15.09
N GLU A 359 3.30 -24.42 15.65
CA GLU A 359 2.51 -25.60 16.00
C GLU A 359 2.00 -26.31 14.73
N SER A 360 2.16 -27.63 14.65
CA SER A 360 1.65 -28.45 13.56
C SER A 360 0.69 -29.54 14.04
N HIS A 361 -0.33 -29.82 13.23
CA HIS A 361 -1.23 -30.96 13.42
C HIS A 361 -1.32 -31.79 12.15
N SER A 362 -1.55 -33.09 12.28
CA SER A 362 -1.77 -33.99 11.16
C SER A 362 -3.22 -34.49 11.15
N LEU A 363 -3.91 -34.31 10.02
CA LEU A 363 -5.29 -34.76 9.80
C LEU A 363 -5.35 -35.55 8.49
N SER A 364 -5.53 -36.87 8.57
CA SER A 364 -5.62 -37.70 7.38
C SER A 364 -6.90 -37.41 6.59
N ILE A 365 -6.79 -37.32 5.26
CA ILE A 365 -7.95 -37.20 4.37
C ILE A 365 -8.47 -38.56 3.87
N ASN A 366 -7.82 -39.67 4.23
CA ASN A 366 -8.11 -41.00 3.66
C ASN A 366 -9.58 -41.38 3.77
N THR A 367 -10.16 -41.30 4.97
CA THR A 367 -11.57 -41.66 5.19
C THR A 367 -12.53 -40.82 4.33
N GLY A 368 -12.28 -39.51 4.24
CA GLY A 368 -13.10 -38.64 3.40
C GLY A 368 -12.95 -38.93 1.91
N PHE A 369 -11.74 -39.32 1.48
CA PHE A 369 -11.47 -39.70 0.10
C PHE A 369 -12.12 -41.03 -0.26
N GLU A 370 -11.97 -42.04 0.59
CA GLU A 370 -12.52 -43.39 0.42
C GLU A 370 -14.05 -43.33 0.29
N VAL A 371 -14.74 -42.66 1.22
CA VAL A 371 -16.21 -42.54 1.21
C VAL A 371 -16.71 -41.87 -0.07
N LEU A 372 -16.11 -40.75 -0.48
CA LEU A 372 -16.55 -40.03 -1.68
C LEU A 372 -16.21 -40.80 -2.97
N ALA A 373 -15.06 -41.46 -3.02
CA ALA A 373 -14.67 -42.27 -4.17
C ALA A 373 -15.56 -43.51 -4.32
N GLU A 374 -15.89 -44.19 -3.22
CA GLU A 374 -16.81 -45.32 -3.19
C GLU A 374 -18.22 -44.90 -3.67
N GLU A 375 -18.75 -43.80 -3.14
CA GLU A 375 -20.07 -43.30 -3.55
C GLU A 375 -20.13 -42.97 -5.05
N LEU A 376 -19.08 -42.34 -5.59
CA LEU A 376 -18.98 -42.06 -7.02
C LEU A 376 -18.93 -43.36 -7.84
N ASN A 377 -18.13 -44.34 -7.40
CA ASN A 377 -18.03 -45.64 -8.07
C ASN A 377 -19.35 -46.41 -8.05
N GLU A 378 -20.08 -46.38 -6.95
CA GLU A 378 -21.38 -47.05 -6.82
C GLU A 378 -22.46 -46.41 -7.70
N LYS A 379 -22.47 -45.08 -7.83
CA LYS A 379 -23.52 -44.36 -8.56
C LYS A 379 -23.23 -44.16 -10.03
N LEU A 380 -21.96 -44.01 -10.41
CA LEU A 380 -21.54 -43.66 -11.77
C LEU A 380 -20.74 -44.79 -12.46
N GLY A 381 -20.49 -45.90 -11.76
CA GLY A 381 -19.65 -47.00 -12.25
C GLY A 381 -18.17 -46.81 -11.89
N PRO A 382 -17.34 -47.86 -12.03
CA PRO A 382 -15.94 -47.82 -11.64
C PRO A 382 -15.18 -46.74 -12.41
N LEU A 383 -14.60 -45.78 -11.68
CA LEU A 383 -13.79 -44.70 -12.23
C LEU A 383 -12.32 -45.10 -12.24
N GLU A 384 -11.64 -44.92 -13.37
CA GLU A 384 -10.18 -44.98 -13.41
C GLU A 384 -9.57 -43.83 -12.61
N PHE A 385 -8.47 -44.09 -11.92
CA PHE A 385 -7.76 -43.05 -11.18
C PHE A 385 -7.27 -41.96 -12.14
N GLY A 386 -7.48 -40.70 -11.77
CA GLY A 386 -7.14 -39.55 -12.61
C GLY A 386 -7.60 -38.23 -12.00
N LEU A 387 -7.78 -37.22 -12.84
CA LEU A 387 -8.03 -35.83 -12.45
C LEU A 387 -9.18 -35.66 -11.42
N THR A 388 -10.26 -36.43 -11.54
CA THR A 388 -11.37 -36.40 -10.59
C THR A 388 -10.91 -36.76 -9.17
N HIS A 389 -10.10 -37.80 -9.03
CA HIS A 389 -9.60 -38.30 -7.75
C HIS A 389 -8.56 -37.36 -7.15
N GLU A 390 -7.68 -36.78 -7.96
CA GLU A 390 -6.72 -35.76 -7.54
C GLU A 390 -7.44 -34.51 -7.01
N ASN A 391 -8.43 -34.02 -7.74
CA ASN A 391 -9.25 -32.88 -7.32
C ASN A 391 -10.08 -33.18 -6.06
N LEU A 392 -10.57 -34.42 -5.89
CA LEU A 392 -11.29 -34.83 -4.68
C LEU A 392 -10.41 -34.67 -3.44
N GLN A 393 -9.15 -35.11 -3.51
CA GLN A 393 -8.19 -34.96 -2.42
C GLN A 393 -7.96 -33.49 -2.07
N ALA A 394 -7.75 -32.62 -3.08
CA ALA A 394 -7.58 -31.19 -2.85
C ALA A 394 -8.80 -30.56 -2.16
N ARG A 395 -10.02 -30.89 -2.61
CA ARG A 395 -11.27 -30.37 -2.02
C ARG A 395 -11.50 -30.84 -0.59
N ILE A 396 -11.16 -32.09 -0.26
CA ILE A 396 -11.26 -32.59 1.12
C ILE A 396 -10.29 -31.81 2.03
N ARG A 397 -9.06 -31.53 1.57
CA ARG A 397 -8.12 -30.67 2.30
C ARG A 397 -8.69 -29.27 2.53
N GLY A 398 -9.24 -28.67 1.47
CA GLY A 398 -9.93 -27.38 1.54
C GLY A 398 -11.05 -27.38 2.60
N ASN A 399 -11.88 -28.41 2.63
CA ASN A 399 -12.95 -28.55 3.62
C ASN A 399 -12.43 -28.60 5.06
N PHE A 400 -11.37 -29.37 5.34
CA PHE A 400 -10.78 -29.40 6.68
C PHE A 400 -10.23 -28.03 7.09
N LEU A 401 -9.47 -27.38 6.21
CA LEU A 401 -8.86 -26.08 6.48
C LEU A 401 -9.91 -24.97 6.68
N MET A 402 -11.00 -24.99 5.92
CA MET A 402 -12.12 -24.08 6.12
C MET A 402 -12.91 -24.39 7.39
N ALA A 403 -13.13 -25.67 7.73
CA ALA A 403 -13.76 -26.05 8.99
C ALA A 403 -12.93 -25.58 10.20
N ILE A 404 -11.60 -25.66 10.11
CA ILE A 404 -10.67 -25.12 11.11
C ILE A 404 -10.81 -23.59 11.19
N SER A 405 -10.87 -22.90 10.05
CA SER A 405 -11.09 -21.44 10.02
C SER A 405 -12.36 -21.06 10.77
N ASN A 406 -13.48 -21.73 10.49
CA ASN A 406 -14.76 -21.48 11.16
C ASN A 406 -14.72 -21.79 12.66
N LEU A 407 -14.02 -22.87 13.05
CA LEU A 407 -13.93 -23.30 14.45
C LEU A 407 -13.03 -22.39 15.28
N LYS A 408 -11.95 -21.86 14.69
CA LYS A 408 -10.88 -21.16 15.42
C LYS A 408 -10.82 -19.66 15.15
N GLY A 409 -11.56 -19.17 14.15
CA GLY A 409 -11.52 -17.77 13.74
C GLY A 409 -10.16 -17.34 13.17
N SER A 410 -9.33 -18.27 12.70
CA SER A 410 -8.05 -17.96 12.04
C SER A 410 -8.23 -17.84 10.53
N LEU A 411 -7.44 -16.94 9.93
CA LEU A 411 -7.44 -16.73 8.47
C LEU A 411 -6.68 -17.86 7.77
N LEU A 412 -7.34 -18.53 6.83
CA LEU A 412 -6.71 -19.55 5.99
C LEU A 412 -5.85 -18.88 4.90
N LEU A 413 -4.55 -19.18 4.90
CA LEU A 413 -3.64 -18.79 3.82
C LEU A 413 -3.57 -19.88 2.75
N GLY A 414 -3.76 -19.51 1.50
CA GLY A 414 -3.53 -20.39 0.37
C GLY A 414 -2.12 -20.24 -0.18
N THR A 415 -1.69 -21.27 -0.92
CA THR A 415 -0.29 -21.43 -1.33
C THR A 415 -0.13 -21.51 -2.85
N SER A 416 -1.17 -21.16 -3.61
CA SER A 416 -1.08 -21.12 -5.07
C SER A 416 -0.27 -19.91 -5.53
N ASN A 417 0.70 -20.12 -6.42
CA ASN A 417 1.53 -19.06 -6.99
C ASN A 417 0.96 -18.55 -8.33
N LYS A 418 1.51 -17.45 -8.85
CA LYS A 418 1.05 -16.82 -10.11
C LYS A 418 1.12 -17.74 -11.31
N SER A 419 2.14 -18.61 -11.36
CA SER A 419 2.31 -19.54 -12.49
C SER A 419 1.19 -20.58 -12.52
N GLU A 420 0.81 -21.11 -11.36
CA GLU A 420 -0.32 -22.04 -11.21
C GLU A 420 -1.65 -21.38 -11.57
N LEU A 421 -1.89 -20.19 -11.02
CA LEU A 421 -3.11 -19.41 -11.31
C LEU A 421 -3.23 -19.08 -12.80
N ALA A 422 -2.13 -18.73 -13.46
CA ALA A 422 -2.14 -18.33 -14.87
C ALA A 422 -2.51 -19.46 -15.84
N VAL A 423 -2.12 -20.70 -15.53
CA VAL A 423 -2.37 -21.86 -16.41
C VAL A 423 -3.48 -22.78 -15.89
N GLY A 424 -4.12 -22.42 -14.77
CA GLY A 424 -5.16 -23.22 -14.14
C GLY A 424 -4.64 -24.50 -13.48
N TYR A 425 -3.36 -24.53 -13.07
CA TYR A 425 -2.77 -25.66 -12.34
C TYR A 425 -3.12 -25.59 -10.85
N SER A 426 -4.42 -25.57 -10.58
CA SER A 426 -5.01 -25.42 -9.25
C SER A 426 -6.43 -25.97 -9.24
N THR A 427 -6.85 -26.57 -8.13
CA THR A 427 -8.21 -27.11 -7.95
C THR A 427 -9.12 -26.07 -7.29
N LEU A 428 -10.15 -25.62 -8.02
CA LEU A 428 -11.25 -24.84 -7.44
C LEU A 428 -11.87 -25.56 -6.23
N TYR A 429 -12.01 -24.80 -5.14
CA TYR A 429 -12.51 -25.26 -3.85
C TYR A 429 -11.62 -26.32 -3.16
N GLY A 430 -10.37 -26.43 -3.60
CA GLY A 430 -9.34 -27.26 -2.99
C GLY A 430 -8.17 -26.42 -2.48
N ASP A 431 -7.07 -26.39 -3.23
CA ASP A 431 -5.87 -25.58 -2.95
C ASP A 431 -6.10 -24.06 -3.12
N LEU A 432 -7.19 -23.67 -3.82
CA LEU A 432 -7.67 -22.29 -3.89
C LEU A 432 -8.60 -21.89 -2.73
N CYS A 433 -8.95 -22.79 -1.81
CA CYS A 433 -9.64 -22.40 -0.58
C CYS A 433 -8.70 -21.57 0.29
N ALA A 434 -8.92 -20.26 0.34
CA ALA A 434 -8.14 -19.34 1.13
C ALA A 434 -8.89 -18.03 1.37
N GLY A 435 -8.56 -17.35 2.46
CA GLY A 435 -8.91 -15.94 2.66
C GLY A 435 -7.88 -14.97 2.07
N LEU A 436 -6.64 -15.43 1.86
CA LEU A 436 -5.58 -14.67 1.20
C LEU A 436 -4.59 -15.61 0.49
N LEU A 437 -4.05 -15.17 -0.65
CA LEU A 437 -2.95 -15.83 -1.38
C LEU A 437 -1.68 -14.96 -1.32
N PRO A 438 -0.83 -15.10 -0.28
CA PRO A 438 0.31 -14.20 -0.08
C PRO A 438 1.34 -14.19 -1.22
N ILE A 439 1.37 -15.26 -2.02
CA ILE A 439 2.27 -15.44 -3.16
C ILE A 439 1.53 -15.51 -4.50
N GLY A 440 0.25 -15.12 -4.53
CA GLY A 440 -0.60 -15.20 -5.72
C GLY A 440 -0.08 -14.37 -6.91
N ASP A 441 0.74 -13.34 -6.66
CA ASP A 441 1.38 -12.54 -7.70
C ASP A 441 2.88 -12.84 -7.91
N LEU A 442 3.40 -13.94 -7.34
CA LEU A 442 4.78 -14.39 -7.54
C LEU A 442 4.83 -15.55 -8.54
N LEU A 443 5.68 -15.43 -9.57
CA LEU A 443 5.98 -16.56 -10.46
C LEU A 443 6.74 -17.64 -9.71
N LYS A 444 6.66 -18.89 -10.19
CA LYS A 444 7.39 -20.01 -9.58
C LYS A 444 8.91 -19.81 -9.48
N THR A 445 9.49 -18.99 -10.37
CA THR A 445 10.92 -18.68 -10.39
C THR A 445 11.33 -17.61 -9.39
N GLN A 446 10.37 -16.87 -8.83
CA GLN A 446 10.56 -15.86 -7.79
C GLN A 446 10.31 -16.52 -6.44
#